data_AF-A0A7C7UW81-F1
#
_entry.id   AF-A0A7C7UW81-F1
#
_cell.length_a   1.000
_cell.length_b   1.000
_cell.length_c   1.000
_cell.angle_alpha   90.00
_cell.angle_beta   90.00
_cell.angle_gamma   90.00
#
_symmetry.space_group_name_H-M   'P 1'
#
loop_
_entity.id
_entity.type
_entity.pdbx_description
1 polymer ?
#
loop_
_entity_poly.entity_id
_entity_poly.type
_entity_poly.pdbx_seq_one_letter_code
_entity_poly.pdbx_strand_id
1 'polypeptide(L)' 'MNVELIKKKFEELSNKSEKKEEIQLLLRLVYPLVADTKGKEVLELYTKLKEEDTNSLKEAKEFLEKIVKSL' A
#
# COMPACT_ATOMS: atom_id res chain seq x y z
N MET A 1 7.10 11.39 9.08
CA MET A 1 5.88 10.65 8.71
C MET A 1 5.59 9.64 9.82
N ASN A 2 4.36 9.54 10.34
CA ASN A 2 4.06 8.72 11.50
C ASN A 2 3.66 7.29 11.09
N VAL A 3 4.47 6.29 11.43
CA VAL A 3 4.21 4.87 11.16
C VAL A 3 2.91 4.38 11.80
N GLU A 4 2.55 4.89 12.97
CA GLU A 4 1.28 4.55 13.63
C GLU A 4 0.05 4.95 12.80
N LEU A 5 0.14 6.10 12.11
CA LEU A 5 -0.93 6.56 11.22
C LEU A 5 -1.11 5.61 10.02
N ILE A 6 -0.02 5.06 9.49
CA ILE A 6 -0.05 4.10 8.38
C ILE A 6 -0.67 2.77 8.86
N LYS A 7 -0.24 2.26 10.02
CA LYS A 7 -0.80 1.05 10.65
C LYS A 7 -2.31 1.18 10.85
N LYS A 8 -2.75 2.27 11.47
CA LYS A 8 -4.18 2.55 11.70
C LYS A 8 -4.99 2.64 10.41
N LYS A 9 -4.48 3.35 9.39
CA LYS A 9 -5.15 3.45 8.08
C LYS A 9 -5.27 2.09 7.39
N PHE A 10 -4.26 1.23 7.52
CA PHE A 10 -4.29 -0.12 6.96
C PHE A 10 -5.31 -1.04 7.66
N GLU A 11 -5.42 -0.96 8.99
CA GLU A 11 -6.45 -1.68 9.75
C GLU A 11 -7.86 -1.22 9.39
N GLU A 12 -8.09 0.09 9.26
CA GLU A 12 -9.39 0.65 8.84
C GLU A 12 -9.79 0.17 7.44
N LEU A 13 -8.83 0.02 6.54
CA LEU A 13 -9.00 -0.51 5.19
C LEU A 13 -9.35 -2.00 5.16
N SER A 14 -8.71 -2.78 6.03
CA SER A 14 -8.92 -4.24 6.10
C SER A 14 -10.34 -4.59 6.54
N ASN A 15 -11.01 -3.66 7.24
CA ASN A 15 -12.37 -3.81 7.74
C ASN A 15 -13.46 -3.26 6.79
N LYS A 16 -13.09 -2.72 5.62
CA LYS A 16 -14.04 -2.10 4.67
C LYS A 16 -13.93 -2.73 3.28
N SER A 17 -15.04 -2.67 2.54
CA SER A 17 -15.08 -3.05 1.12
C SER A 17 -14.06 -2.23 0.31
N GLU A 18 -13.43 -2.91 -0.64
CA GLU A 18 -12.23 -2.52 -1.37
C GLU A 18 -12.28 -1.14 -2.02
N LYS A 19 -11.53 -0.17 -1.46
CA LYS A 19 -11.29 1.13 -2.09
C LYS A 19 -9.87 1.21 -2.63
N LYS A 20 -9.74 0.98 -3.93
CA LYS A 20 -8.53 1.18 -4.74
C LYS A 20 -7.76 2.46 -4.40
N GLU A 21 -8.48 3.57 -4.22
CA GLU A 21 -7.90 4.88 -3.88
C GLU A 21 -7.18 4.90 -2.53
N GLU A 22 -7.71 4.20 -1.53
CA GLU A 22 -7.09 4.16 -0.21
C GLU A 22 -5.83 3.30 -0.21
N ILE A 23 -5.80 2.20 -0.99
CA ILE A 23 -4.60 1.40 -1.21
C ILE A 23 -3.52 2.22 -1.92
N GLN A 24 -3.89 2.99 -2.95
CA GLN A 24 -2.98 3.91 -3.63
C GLN A 24 -2.42 4.98 -2.69
N LEU A 25 -3.25 5.51 -1.79
CA LEU A 25 -2.81 6.46 -0.76
C LEU A 25 -1.81 5.80 0.20
N LEU A 26 -2.09 4.59 0.66
CA LEU A 26 -1.17 3.86 1.54
C LEU A 26 0.17 3.60 0.87
N LEU A 27 0.20 3.16 -0.39
CA LEU A 27 1.45 2.97 -1.14
C LEU A 27 2.29 4.25 -1.20
N ARG A 28 1.65 5.41 -1.43
CA ARG A 28 2.34 6.72 -1.35
C ARG A 28 2.89 7.03 0.03
N LEU A 29 2.18 6.64 1.09
CA LEU A 29 2.61 6.86 2.47
C LEU A 29 3.73 5.90 2.89
N VAL A 30 3.79 4.67 2.39
CA VAL A 30 4.92 3.78 2.72
C VAL A 30 6.15 4.04 1.86
N TYR A 31 5.99 4.59 0.65
CA TYR A 31 7.11 4.84 -0.27
C TYR A 31 8.33 5.51 0.38
N PRO A 32 8.22 6.64 1.09
CA PRO A 32 9.37 7.27 1.74
C PRO A 32 10.06 6.42 2.81
N LEU A 33 9.36 5.45 3.41
CA LEU A 33 9.88 4.60 4.48
C LEU A 33 10.69 3.42 3.95
N VAL A 34 10.38 3.00 2.73
CA VAL A 34 10.97 1.81 2.11
C VAL A 34 11.60 2.12 0.76
N ALA A 35 11.84 3.41 0.45
CA ALA A 35 12.34 3.85 -0.85
C ALA A 35 13.64 3.14 -1.24
N ASP A 36 14.56 3.01 -0.28
CA ASP A 36 15.90 2.44 -0.48
C ASP A 36 15.90 0.92 -0.69
N THR A 37 14.85 0.21 -0.24
CA THR A 37 14.80 -1.26 -0.26
C THR A 37 13.71 -1.81 -1.16
N LYS A 38 12.55 -1.16 -1.17
CA LYS A 38 11.30 -1.60 -1.80
C LYS A 38 10.62 -0.50 -2.62
N GLY A 39 11.28 0.63 -2.85
CA GLY A 39 10.70 1.76 -3.58
C GLY A 39 10.24 1.39 -5.00
N LYS A 40 10.98 0.53 -5.70
CA LYS A 40 10.60 0.04 -7.04
C LYS A 40 9.30 -0.78 -7.01
N GLU A 41 9.17 -1.71 -6.06
CA GLU A 41 7.95 -2.53 -5.89
C GLU A 41 6.74 -1.65 -5.56
N VAL A 42 6.91 -0.61 -4.72
CA VAL A 42 5.84 0.35 -4.41
C VAL A 42 5.37 1.10 -5.67
N LEU A 43 6.31 1.57 -6.50
CA LEU A 43 6.01 2.31 -7.73
C LEU A 43 5.33 1.43 -8.79
N GLU A 44 5.77 0.18 -8.93
CA GLU A 44 5.16 -0.80 -9.83
C GLU A 44 3.71 -1.07 -9.42
N LEU A 45 3.46 -1.39 -8.15
CA LEU A 45 2.11 -1.63 -7.64
C LEU A 45 1.21 -0.40 -7.79
N TYR A 46 1.74 0.79 -7.52
CA TYR A 46 1.01 2.04 -7.68
C TYR A 46 0.61 2.28 -9.15
N THR A 47 1.49 1.95 -10.10
CA THR A 47 1.25 2.09 -11.54
C THR A 47 0.23 1.07 -12.03
N LYS A 48 0.40 -0.22 -11.70
CA LYS A 48 -0.56 -1.27 -12.07
C LYS A 48 -1.97 -0.97 -11.56
N LEU A 49 -2.08 -0.46 -10.33
CA LEU A 49 -3.36 0.00 -9.79
C LEU A 49 -3.97 1.09 -10.67
N LYS A 50 -3.20 2.09 -11.13
CA LYS A 50 -3.74 3.13 -12.02
C LYS A 50 -4.31 2.57 -13.31
N GLU A 51 -3.70 1.52 -13.84
CA GLU A 51 -4.08 0.87 -15.12
C GLU A 51 -5.29 -0.08 -15.00
N GLU A 52 -5.96 -0.15 -13.83
CA GLU A 52 -7.16 -0.98 -13.61
C GLU A 52 -6.97 -2.48 -13.79
N ASP A 53 -5.74 -2.96 -13.61
CA ASP A 53 -5.47 -4.39 -13.55
C ASP A 53 -6.17 -5.02 -12.31
N THR A 54 -7.07 -5.96 -12.58
CA THR A 54 -7.96 -6.60 -11.60
C THR A 54 -7.21 -7.34 -10.49
N ASN A 55 -6.00 -7.85 -10.75
CA ASN A 55 -5.19 -8.60 -9.78
C ASN A 55 -4.32 -7.70 -8.92
N SER A 56 -4.08 -6.47 -9.39
CA SER A 56 -3.14 -5.53 -8.78
C SER A 56 -3.59 -4.99 -7.43
N LEU A 57 -4.90 -5.00 -7.17
CA LEU A 57 -5.44 -4.62 -5.86
C LEU A 57 -5.07 -5.62 -4.76
N LYS A 58 -5.15 -6.91 -5.08
CA LYS A 58 -4.78 -7.97 -4.15
C LYS A 58 -3.27 -7.97 -3.90
N GLU A 59 -2.46 -7.86 -4.95
CA GLU A 59 -0.99 -7.76 -4.83
C GLU A 59 -0.58 -6.57 -3.95
N ALA A 60 -1.19 -5.40 -4.17
CA ALA A 60 -0.88 -4.20 -3.39
C ALA A 60 -1.28 -4.35 -1.92
N LYS A 61 -2.41 -5.00 -1.63
CA LYS A 61 -2.83 -5.29 -0.26
C LYS A 61 -1.85 -6.21 0.47
N GLU A 62 -1.48 -7.33 -0.14
CA GLU A 62 -0.54 -8.28 0.45
C GLU A 62 0.84 -7.66 0.67
N PHE A 63 1.29 -6.84 -0.29
CA PHE A 63 2.52 -6.07 -0.14
C PHE A 63 2.44 -5.10 1.04
N LEU A 64 1.38 -4.30 1.12
CA LEU A 64 1.17 -3.36 2.23
C LEU A 64 1.11 -4.07 3.57
N GLU A 65 0.45 -5.23 3.66
CA GLU A 65 0.40 -6.02 4.89
C GLU A 65 1.80 -6.40 5.38
N LYS A 66 2.67 -6.87 4.46
CA LYS A 66 4.06 -7.22 4.77
C LYS A 66 4.87 -6.01 5.21
N ILE A 67 4.73 -4.88 4.52
CA ILE A 67 5.43 -3.64 4.86
C ILE A 67 4.98 -3.14 6.23
N VAL A 68 3.68 -3.05 6.47
CA VAL A 68 3.11 -2.54 7.73
C VAL A 68 3.50 -3.41 8.92
N LYS A 69 3.63 -4.74 8.74
CA LYS A 69 4.16 -5.66 9.76
C LYS A 69 5.67 -5.50 10.03
N SER A 70 6.41 -5.00 9.04
CA SER A 70 7.88 -4.84 9.12
C SER A 70 8.32 -3.44 9.59
N LEU A 71 7.43 -2.45 9.51
CA LEU A 71 7.60 -1.10 10.07
C LEU A 71 7.33 -1.09 11.57
#